data_AF-R5MLW4-F1
#
_entry.id   AF-R5MLW4-F1
#
_cell.length_a   1.000
_cell.length_b   1.000
_cell.length_c   1.000
_cell.angle_alpha   90.00
_cell.angle_beta   90.00
_cell.angle_gamma   90.00
#
_symmetry.space_group_name_H-M   'P 1'
#
loop_
_entity.id
_entity.type
_entity.pdbx_description
1 polymer ?
#
loop_
_entity_poly.entity_id
_entity_poly.type
_entity_poly.pdbx_seq_one_letter_code
_entity_poly.pdbx_strand_id
1 'polypeptide(L)'
;MKTIFRKFVAMALVAVLTFAFAACSSDEDETIRVYTYEASGSLSGSGDDASAAFTGLVDYTKAIETVVGGSYTFSEMDNEVVSACDAVYKKHLAEHPSLKGTIEIRKTVGTTSSPDETLPATVLKTYKYE
;
A
#
# COMPACT_ATOMS: atom_id res chain seq x y z
N MET A 1 -42.44 -4.20 63.99
CA MET A 1 -40.97 -3.99 63.93
C MET A 1 -40.34 -5.03 63.02
N LYS A 2 -40.06 -4.67 61.75
CA LYS A 2 -39.02 -5.27 60.88
C LYS A 2 -39.01 -4.54 59.53
N THR A 3 -37.85 -3.96 59.20
CA THR A 3 -37.24 -3.73 57.88
C THR A 3 -38.12 -3.22 56.73
N ILE A 4 -37.95 -1.95 56.36
CA ILE A 4 -38.36 -1.42 55.04
C ILE A 4 -37.29 -0.42 54.53
N PHE A 5 -36.62 -0.84 53.46
CA PHE A 5 -36.21 -0.07 52.28
C PHE A 5 -35.68 1.37 52.41
N ARG A 6 -34.39 1.50 52.05
CA ARG A 6 -33.88 2.23 50.87
C ARG A 6 -34.01 3.77 50.83
N LYS A 7 -32.81 4.37 50.73
CA LYS A 7 -32.43 5.69 50.17
C LYS A 7 -32.65 6.87 51.13
N PHE A 8 -31.77 7.86 51.27
CA PHE A 8 -31.32 8.79 50.23
C PHE A 8 -30.33 9.83 50.81
N VAL A 9 -29.58 10.51 49.90
CA VAL A 9 -28.90 11.83 50.02
C VAL A 9 -27.62 11.87 50.88
N ALA A 10 -26.49 12.48 50.52
CA ALA A 10 -26.01 13.27 49.39
C ALA A 10 -24.48 13.29 49.48
N MET A 11 -23.78 13.40 48.36
CA MET A 11 -22.83 14.51 48.21
C MET A 11 -22.54 14.73 46.73
N ALA A 12 -22.82 15.95 46.30
CA ALA A 12 -22.65 16.44 44.95
C ALA A 12 -21.16 16.65 44.63
N LEU A 13 -20.77 16.41 43.39
CA LEU A 13 -19.94 17.39 42.67
C LEU A 13 -20.30 17.37 41.19
N VAL A 14 -20.99 18.43 40.80
CA VAL A 14 -21.24 18.85 39.43
C VAL A 14 -19.92 19.38 38.89
N ALA A 15 -19.39 18.76 37.84
CA ALA A 15 -18.45 19.40 36.93
C ALA A 15 -18.95 19.13 35.51
N VAL A 16 -19.74 20.08 35.03
CA VAL A 16 -20.15 20.23 33.64
C VAL A 16 -18.88 20.49 32.83
N LEU A 17 -18.37 19.47 32.16
CA LEU A 17 -17.39 19.61 31.08
C LEU A 17 -18.16 19.70 29.76
N THR A 18 -18.87 20.82 29.59
CA THR A 18 -19.23 21.32 28.25
C THR A 18 -18.04 22.10 27.73
N PHE A 19 -17.06 21.40 27.15
CA PHE A 19 -16.23 22.02 26.13
C PHE A 19 -16.79 21.57 24.79
N ALA A 20 -17.38 22.55 24.12
CA ALA A 20 -17.91 22.48 22.79
C ALA A 20 -16.91 21.80 21.84
N PHE A 21 -17.33 20.71 21.18
CA PHE A 21 -16.78 20.36 19.88
C PHE A 21 -17.29 21.38 18.85
N ALA A 22 -16.92 22.64 19.04
CA ALA A 22 -16.94 23.67 18.01
C ALA A 22 -15.49 23.87 17.56
N ALA A 23 -14.94 22.80 17.00
CA ALA A 23 -13.85 22.85 16.04
C ALA A 23 -14.05 21.70 15.05
N CYS A 24 -15.28 21.61 14.51
CA CYS A 24 -15.49 21.20 13.13
C CYS A 24 -15.08 22.39 12.25
N SER A 25 -13.81 22.80 12.44
CA SER A 25 -13.16 23.84 11.64
C SER A 25 -13.03 23.24 10.27
N SER A 26 -13.67 23.86 9.27
CA SER A 26 -13.49 23.56 7.87
C SER A 26 -12.01 23.68 7.52
N ASP A 27 -11.30 22.56 7.62
CA ASP A 27 -10.02 22.41 6.94
C ASP A 27 -10.35 21.70 5.64
N GLU A 28 -10.46 22.53 4.60
CA GLU A 28 -10.21 22.30 3.18
C GLU A 28 -10.23 20.83 2.75
N ASP A 29 -11.07 20.46 1.77
CA ASP A 29 -11.08 19.14 1.09
C ASP A 29 -9.64 18.64 0.83
N GLU A 30 -9.04 17.97 1.81
CA GLU A 30 -7.68 17.47 1.72
C GLU A 30 -7.83 16.21 0.87
N THR A 31 -7.67 16.38 -0.44
CA THR A 31 -7.83 15.28 -1.38
C THR A 31 -6.86 14.17 -0.99
N ILE A 32 -7.40 13.10 -0.43
CA ILE A 32 -6.63 11.97 0.06
C ILE A 32 -5.88 11.36 -1.13
N ARG A 33 -4.55 11.37 -1.04
CA ARG A 33 -3.69 10.78 -2.07
C ARG A 33 -3.76 9.27 -2.01
N VAL A 34 -3.84 8.65 -3.17
CA VAL A 34 -3.82 7.20 -3.34
C VAL A 34 -2.60 6.84 -4.16
N TYR A 35 -1.80 5.89 -3.67
CA TYR A 35 -0.61 5.41 -4.32
C TYR A 35 -0.83 3.98 -4.81
N THR A 36 -0.63 3.77 -6.10
CA THR A 36 -0.67 2.45 -6.74
C THR A 36 0.70 2.13 -7.27
N TYR A 37 1.13 0.88 -7.10
CA TYR A 37 2.42 0.38 -7.58
C TYR A 37 2.18 -0.82 -8.47
N GLU A 38 2.91 -0.89 -9.58
CA GLU A 38 2.79 -2.01 -10.52
C GLU A 38 4.16 -2.41 -11.06
N ALA A 39 4.26 -3.68 -11.48
CA ALA A 39 5.35 -4.16 -12.29
C ALA A 39 4.90 -4.20 -13.76
N SER A 40 5.74 -3.72 -14.67
CA SER A 40 5.47 -3.73 -16.10
C SER A 40 6.73 -4.14 -16.86
N GLY A 41 6.57 -4.89 -17.95
CA GLY A 41 7.70 -5.31 -18.76
C GLY A 41 7.51 -6.71 -19.32
N SER A 42 8.60 -7.28 -19.82
CA SER A 42 8.59 -8.62 -20.39
C SER A 42 9.91 -9.33 -20.12
N LEU A 43 9.79 -10.63 -19.88
CA LEU A 43 10.90 -11.55 -19.77
C LEU A 43 10.77 -12.65 -20.81
N SER A 44 11.92 -13.15 -21.21
CA SER A 44 12.08 -14.31 -22.05
C SER A 44 13.11 -15.22 -21.38
N GLY A 45 12.98 -16.52 -21.55
CA GLY A 45 13.90 -17.50 -21.00
C GLY A 45 14.11 -18.62 -22.01
N SER A 46 15.18 -19.38 -21.81
CA SER A 46 15.50 -20.53 -22.65
C SER A 46 15.66 -21.79 -21.81
N GLY A 47 15.46 -22.97 -22.40
CA GLY A 47 15.53 -24.22 -21.67
C GLY A 47 14.57 -24.23 -20.48
N ASP A 48 15.09 -24.54 -19.30
CA ASP A 48 14.31 -24.67 -18.06
C ASP A 48 13.71 -23.33 -17.58
N ASP A 49 14.33 -22.19 -17.94
CA ASP A 49 13.86 -20.86 -17.54
C ASP A 49 12.73 -20.31 -18.42
N ALA A 50 12.34 -21.02 -19.48
CA ALA A 50 11.21 -20.59 -20.32
C ALA A 50 9.92 -20.45 -19.50
N SER A 51 9.74 -21.32 -18.50
CA SER A 51 8.61 -21.26 -17.57
C SER A 51 8.70 -20.06 -16.61
N ALA A 52 9.88 -19.80 -16.07
CA ALA A 52 10.15 -18.67 -15.17
C ALA A 52 9.92 -17.32 -15.85
N ALA A 53 10.14 -17.22 -17.17
CA ALA A 53 9.84 -16.00 -17.92
C ALA A 53 8.34 -15.61 -17.89
N PHE A 54 7.43 -16.60 -17.85
CA PHE A 54 5.99 -16.35 -17.75
C PHE A 54 5.56 -15.91 -16.35
N THR A 55 6.22 -16.43 -15.30
CA THR A 55 5.88 -16.11 -13.91
C THR A 55 6.65 -14.93 -13.36
N GLY A 56 7.75 -14.52 -13.99
CA GLY A 56 8.65 -13.52 -13.43
C GLY A 56 7.97 -12.18 -13.16
N LEU A 57 7.04 -11.73 -14.01
CA LEU A 57 6.25 -10.52 -13.74
C LEU A 57 5.31 -10.70 -12.53
N VAL A 58 4.71 -11.88 -12.38
CA VAL A 58 3.82 -12.23 -11.26
C VAL A 58 4.56 -12.18 -9.93
N ASP A 59 5.84 -12.59 -9.89
CA ASP A 59 6.64 -12.56 -8.68
C ASP A 59 6.90 -11.14 -8.19
N TYR A 60 7.12 -10.17 -9.10
CA TYR A 60 7.18 -8.75 -8.73
C TYR A 60 5.83 -8.24 -8.23
N THR A 61 4.73 -8.54 -8.92
CA THR A 61 3.39 -8.11 -8.50
C THR A 61 3.08 -8.60 -7.09
N LYS A 62 3.37 -9.86 -6.77
CA LYS A 62 3.17 -10.41 -5.42
C LYS A 62 4.04 -9.73 -4.37
N ALA A 63 5.29 -9.42 -4.71
CA ALA A 63 6.19 -8.70 -3.79
C ALA A 63 5.66 -7.30 -3.47
N ILE A 64 5.15 -6.59 -4.49
CA ILE A 64 4.49 -5.29 -4.33
C ILE A 64 3.24 -5.42 -3.44
N GLU A 65 2.34 -6.34 -3.76
CA GLU A 65 1.10 -6.56 -2.99
C GLU A 65 1.37 -6.91 -1.53
N THR A 66 2.44 -7.66 -1.26
CA THR A 66 2.86 -8.01 0.10
C THR A 66 3.28 -6.78 0.91
N VAL A 67 3.97 -5.82 0.26
CA VAL A 67 4.40 -4.56 0.90
C VAL A 67 3.21 -3.61 1.08
N VAL A 68 2.41 -3.43 0.02
CA VAL A 68 1.31 -2.48 -0.02
C VAL A 68 0.11 -2.94 0.81
N GLY A 69 -0.10 -4.26 0.95
CA GLY A 69 -1.24 -4.84 1.67
C GLY A 69 -2.55 -4.84 0.86
N GLY A 70 -2.48 -4.59 -0.45
CA GLY A 70 -3.63 -4.49 -1.34
C GLY A 70 -3.27 -3.88 -2.68
N SER A 71 -4.29 -3.44 -3.43
CA SER A 71 -4.10 -2.80 -4.74
C SER A 71 -3.61 -1.35 -4.68
N TYR A 72 -3.71 -0.71 -3.52
CA TYR A 72 -3.28 0.68 -3.30
C TYR A 72 -2.96 0.90 -1.82
N THR A 73 -2.30 2.02 -1.52
CA THR A 73 -2.03 2.51 -0.16
C THR A 73 -2.23 4.02 -0.09
N PHE A 74 -2.46 4.53 1.11
CA PHE A 74 -2.56 5.97 1.39
C PHE A 74 -1.22 6.58 1.82
N SER A 75 -0.18 5.75 1.97
CA SER A 75 1.18 6.17 2.30
C SER A 75 2.12 5.91 1.12
N GLU A 76 3.07 6.80 0.89
CA GLU A 76 4.15 6.54 -0.06
C GLU A 76 5.11 5.47 0.51
N MET A 77 5.44 4.46 -0.29
CA MET A 77 6.18 3.25 0.10
C MET A 77 7.27 2.89 -0.92
N ASP A 78 7.81 3.89 -1.63
CA ASP A 78 8.76 3.71 -2.73
C ASP A 78 9.94 2.81 -2.33
N ASN A 79 10.52 3.05 -1.16
CA ASN A 79 11.72 2.35 -0.69
C ASN A 79 11.41 0.88 -0.35
N GLU A 80 10.29 0.63 0.32
CA GLU A 80 9.84 -0.69 0.71
C GLU A 80 9.49 -1.53 -0.52
N VAL A 81 8.77 -0.93 -1.47
CA VAL A 81 8.41 -1.56 -2.74
C VAL A 81 9.67 -1.89 -3.55
N VAL A 82 10.60 -0.94 -3.69
CA VAL A 82 11.86 -1.17 -4.39
C VAL A 82 12.70 -2.25 -3.70
N SER A 83 12.78 -2.24 -2.37
CA SER A 83 13.54 -3.25 -1.61
C SER A 83 12.96 -4.66 -1.77
N ALA A 84 11.64 -4.81 -1.79
CA ALA A 84 11.00 -6.10 -2.03
C ALA A 84 11.27 -6.60 -3.46
N CYS A 85 11.17 -5.70 -4.45
CA CYS A 85 11.48 -6.02 -5.84
C CYS A 85 12.96 -6.35 -6.06
N ASP A 86 13.88 -5.71 -5.33
CA ASP A 86 15.32 -6.01 -5.36
C ASP A 86 15.60 -7.46 -4.89
N ALA A 87 14.84 -7.95 -3.91
CA ALA A 87 14.95 -9.33 -3.44
C ALA A 87 14.49 -10.33 -4.51
N VAL A 88 13.39 -10.04 -5.21
CA VAL A 88 12.91 -10.84 -6.35
C VAL A 88 13.96 -10.88 -7.45
N TYR A 89 14.49 -9.72 -7.85
CA TYR A 89 15.50 -9.62 -8.89
C TYR A 89 16.74 -10.47 -8.57
N LYS A 90 17.29 -10.34 -7.36
CA LYS A 90 18.44 -11.13 -6.91
C LYS A 90 18.17 -12.64 -6.93
N LYS A 91 16.97 -13.05 -6.53
CA LYS A 91 16.55 -14.45 -6.57
C LYS A 91 16.51 -14.96 -8.02
N HIS A 92 15.89 -14.21 -8.93
CA HIS A 92 15.84 -14.60 -10.34
C HIS A 92 17.23 -14.69 -10.97
N LEU A 93 18.15 -13.75 -10.69
CA LEU A 93 19.52 -13.82 -11.21
C LEU A 93 20.27 -15.07 -10.73
N ALA A 94 19.98 -15.56 -9.52
CA ALA A 94 20.62 -16.75 -8.96
C ALA A 94 20.00 -18.05 -9.49
N GLU A 95 18.68 -18.08 -9.67
CA GLU A 95 17.92 -19.29 -10.00
C GLU A 95 17.68 -19.47 -11.51
N HIS A 96 17.64 -18.37 -12.26
CA HIS A 96 17.22 -18.32 -13.66
C HIS A 96 18.19 -17.49 -14.53
N PRO A 97 19.44 -17.95 -14.69
CA PRO A 97 20.49 -17.18 -15.34
C PRO A 97 20.29 -16.95 -16.84
N SER A 98 19.34 -17.66 -17.49
CA SER A 98 19.06 -17.44 -18.92
C SER A 98 17.89 -16.49 -19.17
N LEU A 99 17.29 -15.91 -18.12
CA LEU A 99 16.29 -14.88 -18.30
C LEU A 99 16.88 -13.65 -18.98
N LYS A 100 16.11 -13.08 -19.91
CA LYS A 100 16.43 -11.85 -20.63
C LYS A 100 15.22 -10.95 -20.70
N GLY A 101 15.44 -9.65 -20.69
CA GLY A 101 14.39 -8.66 -20.84
C GLY A 101 14.47 -7.57 -19.78
N THR A 102 13.33 -6.94 -19.50
CA THR A 102 13.29 -5.78 -18.61
C THR A 102 11.99 -5.75 -17.84
N ILE A 103 12.09 -5.45 -16.54
CA ILE A 103 10.97 -5.16 -15.65
C ILE A 103 11.14 -3.75 -15.10
N GLU A 104 10.09 -2.96 -15.17
CA GLU A 104 9.97 -1.64 -14.55
C GLU A 104 8.99 -1.71 -13.39
N ILE A 105 9.36 -1.09 -12.27
CA ILE A 105 8.46 -0.83 -11.16
C ILE A 105 7.98 0.60 -11.31
N ARG A 106 6.67 0.75 -11.37
CA ARG A 106 6.01 2.02 -11.64
C ARG A 106 5.11 2.40 -10.48
N LYS A 107 4.98 3.70 -10.25
CA LYS A 107 4.09 4.31 -9.28
C LYS A 107 3.13 5.26 -9.97
N THR A 108 1.88 5.22 -9.57
CA THR A 108 0.86 6.17 -9.96
C THR A 108 0.32 6.87 -8.71
N VAL A 109 0.14 8.19 -8.78
CA VAL A 109 -0.39 8.99 -7.67
C VAL A 109 -1.72 9.58 -8.11
N GLY A 110 -2.78 9.14 -7.44
CA GLY A 110 -4.15 9.61 -7.66
C GLY A 110 -4.74 10.25 -6.43
N THR A 111 -6.04 10.50 -6.49
CA THR A 111 -6.85 10.95 -5.36
C THR A 111 -8.12 10.10 -5.28
N THR A 112 -8.75 10.05 -4.12
CA THR A 112 -10.05 9.37 -3.94
C THR A 112 -11.19 10.00 -4.76
N SER A 113 -10.99 11.23 -5.27
CA SER A 113 -11.99 11.99 -6.01
C SER A 113 -12.00 11.73 -7.52
N SER A 114 -10.95 11.10 -8.05
CA SER A 114 -10.80 10.81 -9.50
C SER A 114 -10.39 9.35 -9.74
N PRO A 115 -11.23 8.36 -9.37
CA PRO A 115 -10.87 6.94 -9.49
C PRO A 115 -10.74 6.44 -10.94
N ASP A 116 -11.42 7.09 -11.90
CA ASP A 116 -11.47 6.64 -13.29
C ASP A 116 -10.47 7.37 -14.22
N GLU A 117 -9.63 8.24 -13.66
CA GLU A 117 -8.65 9.00 -14.44
C GLU A 117 -7.43 8.12 -14.76
N THR A 118 -7.02 8.09 -16.03
CA THR A 118 -5.73 7.49 -16.41
C THR A 118 -4.61 8.42 -15.99
N LEU A 119 -3.98 8.08 -14.88
CA LEU A 119 -2.94 8.89 -14.27
C LEU A 119 -1.55 8.54 -14.83
N PRO A 120 -0.63 9.52 -14.94
CA PRO A 120 0.72 9.25 -15.40
C PRO A 120 1.49 8.38 -14.39
N ALA A 121 2.14 7.35 -14.90
CA ALA A 121 3.01 6.48 -14.11
C ALA A 121 4.45 7.00 -14.09
N THR A 122 5.07 7.00 -12.92
CA THR A 122 6.49 7.29 -12.71
C THR A 122 7.26 6.00 -12.53
N VAL A 123 8.36 5.80 -13.28
CA VAL A 123 9.24 4.65 -13.10
C VAL A 123 10.12 4.87 -11.87
N LEU A 124 9.99 3.99 -10.87
CA LEU A 124 10.82 4.00 -9.66
C LEU A 124 12.15 3.27 -9.89
N LYS A 125 12.11 2.13 -10.60
CA LYS A 125 13.29 1.33 -10.88
C LYS A 125 13.11 0.44 -12.11
N THR A 126 14.21 0.17 -12.81
CA THR A 126 14.28 -0.73 -13.97
C THR A 126 15.28 -1.84 -13.70
N TYR A 127 14.84 -3.09 -13.83
CA TYR A 127 15.65 -4.30 -13.74
C TYR A 127 15.92 -4.86 -15.14
N LYS A 128 17.19 -5.10 -15.45
CA LYS A 128 17.62 -5.67 -16.73
C LYS A 128 18.12 -7.09 -16.53
N TYR A 129 17.73 -7.99 -17.43
CA TYR A 129 18.14 -9.39 -17.43
C TYR A 129 18.90 -9.65 -18.74
N GLU A 130 20.06 -10.30 -18.67
CA GLU A 130 21.04 -10.44 -19.77
C GLU A 130 21.42 -11.89 -20.06
#